data_AF-A0A7X4EF44-F1
#
_entry.id   AF-A0A7X4EF44-F1
#
_cell.length_a   1.000
_cell.length_b   1.000
_cell.length_c   1.000
_cell.angle_alpha   90.00
_cell.angle_beta   90.00
_cell.angle_gamma   90.00
#
_symmetry.space_group_name_H-M   'P 1'
#
loop_
_entity.id
_entity.type
_entity.pdbx_description
1 polymer ?
#
loop_
_entity_poly.entity_id
_entity_poly.type
_entity_poly.pdbx_seq_one_letter_code
_entity_poly.pdbx_strand_id
1 'polypeptide(L)'
;MVDCPCLAAAGRPTWETAVLSASRTLVYQRRHLMAVYKIIRIRVHDADGYAAFAEAASAATARHGGELLFQNDRDATTRILLVRFPDAASSWAHYGDPEIQQAVAAAKGSFTRDVVALEGGS
;
A
#
# COMPACT_ATOMS: atom_id res chain seq x y z
N MET A 1 -30.23 13.99 -56.04
CA MET A 1 -31.29 14.18 -55.05
C MET A 1 -32.10 12.90 -55.09
N VAL A 2 -32.02 11.98 -54.13
CA VAL A 2 -32.35 12.16 -52.72
C VAL A 2 -31.46 11.29 -51.83
N ASP A 3 -31.25 11.82 -50.63
CA ASP A 3 -30.43 11.44 -49.49
C ASP A 3 -30.28 9.96 -49.12
N CYS A 4 -29.07 9.64 -48.70
CA CYS A 4 -28.70 8.48 -47.90
C CYS A 4 -28.92 8.85 -46.41
N PRO A 5 -29.84 8.20 -45.67
CA PRO A 5 -30.00 8.48 -44.25
C PRO A 5 -28.87 7.80 -43.48
N CYS A 6 -27.81 8.57 -43.27
CA CYS A 6 -26.75 8.29 -42.33
C CYS A 6 -27.30 8.23 -40.89
N LEU A 7 -26.96 7.13 -40.21
CA LEU A 7 -26.81 6.97 -38.76
C LEU A 7 -27.64 7.91 -37.87
N ALA A 8 -28.81 7.46 -37.44
CA ALA A 8 -29.47 7.98 -36.25
C ALA A 8 -29.18 7.08 -35.04
N ALA A 9 -28.98 7.74 -33.89
CA ALA A 9 -28.98 7.21 -32.52
C ALA A 9 -27.67 6.61 -31.95
N ALA A 10 -26.61 7.41 -31.90
CA ALA A 10 -25.71 7.39 -30.75
C ALA A 10 -25.71 8.81 -30.16
N GLY A 11 -26.52 9.02 -29.11
CA GLY A 11 -26.62 10.31 -28.44
C GLY A 11 -25.24 10.78 -27.98
N ARG A 12 -24.81 11.96 -28.45
CA ARG A 12 -23.57 12.57 -27.98
C ARG A 12 -23.72 12.76 -26.46
N PRO A 13 -22.78 12.26 -25.64
CA PRO A 13 -22.86 12.50 -24.20
C PRO A 13 -22.88 14.02 -23.98
N THR A 14 -23.84 14.49 -23.19
CA THR A 14 -23.88 15.90 -22.81
C THR A 14 -22.59 16.28 -22.10
N TRP A 15 -22.18 17.54 -22.19
CA TRP A 15 -20.99 18.04 -21.50
C TRP A 15 -21.02 17.69 -20.00
N GLU A 16 -22.19 17.67 -19.36
CA GLU A 16 -22.39 17.23 -17.98
C GLU A 16 -22.04 15.75 -17.77
N THR A 17 -22.46 14.87 -18.68
CA THR A 17 -22.19 13.42 -18.58
C THR A 17 -20.70 13.12 -18.82
N ALA A 18 -20.08 13.82 -19.77
CA ALA A 18 -18.65 13.74 -20.03
C ALA A 18 -17.83 14.28 -18.84
N VAL A 19 -18.24 15.39 -18.24
CA VAL A 19 -17.60 15.95 -17.04
C VAL A 19 -17.73 15.01 -15.85
N LEU A 20 -18.90 14.43 -15.59
CA LEU A 20 -19.10 13.48 -14.48
C LEU A 20 -18.30 12.17 -14.67
N SER A 21 -18.20 11.66 -15.90
CA SER A 21 -17.38 10.49 -16.24
C SER A 21 -15.87 10.77 -16.09
N ALA A 22 -15.40 11.93 -16.57
CA ALA A 22 -14.02 12.37 -16.39
C ALA A 22 -13.68 12.60 -14.91
N SER A 23 -14.61 13.15 -14.14
CA SER A 23 -14.47 13.40 -12.70
C SER A 23 -14.33 12.10 -11.91
N ARG A 24 -15.14 11.08 -12.22
CA ARG A 24 -15.01 9.74 -11.61
C ARG A 24 -13.68 9.08 -11.96
N THR A 25 -13.21 9.24 -13.19
CA THR A 25 -11.93 8.67 -13.64
C THR A 25 -10.76 9.37 -12.95
N LEU A 26 -10.79 10.70 -12.80
CA LEU A 26 -9.77 11.46 -12.07
C LEU A 26 -9.73 11.11 -10.59
N VAL A 27 -10.89 10.95 -9.93
CA VAL A 27 -10.95 10.51 -8.52
C VAL A 27 -10.42 9.07 -8.37
N TYR A 28 -10.74 8.17 -9.31
CA TYR A 28 -10.23 6.80 -9.30
C TYR A 28 -8.72 6.72 -9.57
N GLN A 29 -8.23 7.48 -10.55
CA GLN A 29 -6.79 7.61 -10.85
C GLN A 29 -6.03 8.24 -9.67
N ARG A 30 -6.64 9.17 -8.94
CA ARG A 30 -6.04 9.81 -7.76
C ARG A 30 -5.89 8.85 -6.58
N ARG A 31 -6.76 7.85 -6.40
CA ARG A 31 -6.59 6.79 -5.38
C ARG A 31 -5.31 5.98 -5.57
N HIS A 32 -4.88 5.79 -6.82
CA HIS A 32 -3.61 5.11 -7.10
C HIS A 32 -2.37 6.00 -6.94
N LEU A 33 -2.56 7.30 -6.67
CA LEU A 33 -1.48 8.26 -6.37
C LEU A 33 -1.40 8.59 -4.87
N MET A 34 -2.24 7.97 -4.04
CA MET A 34 -2.27 8.23 -2.60
C MET A 34 -1.25 7.36 -1.88
N ALA A 35 -0.45 7.97 -1.02
CA ALA A 35 0.48 7.27 -0.17
C ALA A 35 -0.26 6.28 0.74
N VAL A 36 0.38 5.16 1.03
CA VAL A 36 -0.14 4.15 1.97
C VAL A 36 0.72 4.13 3.22
N TYR A 37 0.07 4.13 4.37
CA TYR A 37 0.72 4.11 5.67
C TYR A 37 0.49 2.74 6.32
N LYS A 38 1.58 2.04 6.65
CA LYS A 38 1.54 0.82 7.45
C LYS A 38 1.80 1.16 8.90
N ILE A 39 0.84 0.84 9.76
CA ILE A 39 1.02 0.79 11.21
C ILE A 39 1.34 -0.66 11.56
N ILE A 40 2.53 -0.88 12.08
CA ILE A 40 3.04 -2.21 12.41
C ILE A 40 3.25 -2.25 13.91
N ARG A 41 2.56 -3.17 14.58
CA ARG A 41 2.79 -3.46 15.99
C ARG A 41 3.39 -4.85 16.12
N ILE A 42 4.54 -4.94 16.79
CA ILE A 42 5.27 -6.18 17.01
C ILE A 42 5.46 -6.36 18.51
N ARG A 43 5.17 -7.55 19.01
CA ARG A 43 5.59 -7.99 20.34
C ARG A 43 6.66 -9.05 20.19
N VAL A 44 7.84 -8.74 20.70
CA VAL A 44 9.03 -9.60 20.63
C VAL A 44 9.02 -10.58 21.80
N HIS A 45 9.21 -11.86 21.51
CA HIS A 45 9.31 -12.95 22.47
C HIS A 45 10.73 -13.51 22.53
N ASP A 46 11.47 -13.44 21.43
CA ASP A 46 12.87 -13.82 21.29
C ASP A 46 13.60 -12.75 20.45
N ALA A 47 14.60 -12.12 21.06
CA ALA A 47 15.30 -10.97 20.50
C ALA A 47 16.18 -11.36 19.31
N ASP A 48 16.80 -12.54 19.33
CA ASP A 48 17.75 -12.96 18.30
C ASP A 48 17.01 -13.31 17.01
N GLY A 49 15.93 -14.10 17.11
CA GLY A 49 15.07 -14.39 15.97
C GLY A 49 14.40 -13.14 15.40
N TYR A 50 14.03 -12.18 16.25
CA TYR A 50 13.49 -10.89 15.80
C TYR A 50 14.53 -10.04 15.07
N ALA A 51 15.78 -9.99 15.55
CA ALA A 51 16.83 -9.17 14.93
C ALA A 51 17.10 -9.60 13.47
N ALA A 52 17.19 -10.90 13.22
CA ALA A 52 17.35 -11.43 11.86
C ALA A 52 16.18 -11.06 10.94
N PHE A 53 14.94 -11.12 11.44
CA PHE A 53 13.76 -10.68 10.70
C PHE A 53 13.76 -9.17 10.44
N ALA A 54 14.15 -8.35 11.42
CA ALA A 54 14.13 -6.90 11.34
C ALA A 54 15.09 -6.38 10.25
N GLU A 55 16.28 -6.98 10.12
CA GLU A 55 17.23 -6.69 9.04
C GLU A 55 16.63 -6.96 7.66
N ALA A 56 16.07 -8.16 7.44
CA ALA A 56 15.44 -8.52 6.17
C ALA A 56 14.24 -7.62 5.85
N ALA A 57 13.39 -7.32 6.83
CA ALA A 57 12.24 -6.46 6.66
C ALA A 57 12.62 -5.02 6.34
N SER A 58 13.68 -4.49 6.98
CA SER A 58 14.20 -3.14 6.71
C SER A 58 14.73 -3.00 5.29
N ALA A 59 15.57 -3.95 4.85
CA ALA A 59 16.11 -3.99 3.50
C ALA A 59 15.01 -4.06 2.43
N ALA A 60 14.01 -4.92 2.65
CA ALA A 60 12.88 -5.04 1.74
C ALA A 60 11.97 -3.82 1.77
N THR A 61 11.79 -3.17 2.92
CA THR A 61 11.03 -1.91 3.01
C THR A 61 11.62 -0.85 2.09
N ALA A 62 12.93 -0.63 2.17
CA ALA A 62 13.62 0.35 1.33
C ALA A 62 13.52 0.02 -0.17
N ARG A 63 13.64 -1.27 -0.54
CA ARG A 63 13.54 -1.73 -1.94
C ARG A 63 12.19 -1.42 -2.59
N HIS A 64 11.11 -1.50 -1.80
CA HIS A 64 9.75 -1.23 -2.27
C HIS A 64 9.34 0.25 -2.11
N GLY A 65 10.30 1.14 -1.85
CA GLY A 65 10.04 2.58 -1.69
C GLY A 65 9.38 2.95 -0.36
N GLY A 66 9.43 2.06 0.63
CA GLY A 66 8.94 2.33 1.97
C GLY A 66 9.89 3.24 2.75
N GLU A 67 9.32 4.21 3.45
CA GLU A 67 10.00 5.19 4.30
C GLU A 67 9.55 5.01 5.74
N LEU A 68 10.49 4.75 6.67
CA LEU A 68 10.18 4.66 8.10
C LEU A 68 9.98 6.07 8.65
N LEU A 69 8.73 6.41 9.01
CA LEU A 69 8.37 7.72 9.55
C LEU A 69 8.47 7.79 11.07
N PHE A 70 8.18 6.68 11.75
CA PHE A 70 8.19 6.62 13.19
C PHE A 70 8.53 5.21 13.68
N GLN A 71 9.29 5.16 14.77
CA GLN A 71 9.49 3.97 15.56
C GLN A 71 9.54 4.37 17.04
N ASN A 72 8.85 3.63 17.91
CA ASN A 72 8.97 3.85 19.34
C ASN A 72 10.30 3.30 19.90
N ASP A 73 10.82 3.96 20.91
CA ASP A 73 12.08 3.63 21.61
C ASP A 73 11.88 3.23 23.08
N ARG A 74 10.67 3.44 23.63
CA ARG A 74 10.39 3.31 25.08
C ARG A 74 10.22 1.89 25.60
N ASP A 75 9.96 0.91 24.75
CA ASP A 75 9.74 -0.49 25.16
C ASP A 75 10.51 -1.42 24.21
N ALA A 76 11.42 -2.22 24.78
CA ALA A 76 12.20 -3.19 24.03
C ALA A 76 11.37 -4.38 23.54
N THR A 77 10.30 -4.71 24.27
CA THR A 77 9.42 -5.87 23.99
C THR A 77 8.28 -5.54 23.03
N THR A 78 7.89 -4.25 22.92
CA THR A 78 6.85 -3.80 21.99
C THR A 78 7.40 -2.77 21.01
N ARG A 79 7.38 -3.10 19.72
CA ARG A 79 7.76 -2.20 18.62
C ARG A 79 6.51 -1.71 17.91
N ILE A 80 6.40 -0.40 17.73
CA ILE A 80 5.37 0.26 16.93
C ILE A 80 6.10 1.06 15.85
N LEU A 81 5.84 0.72 14.60
CA LEU A 81 6.43 1.35 13.43
C LEU A 81 5.33 1.97 12.56
N LEU A 82 5.64 3.13 11.99
CA LEU A 82 4.86 3.76 10.93
C LEU A 82 5.72 3.82 9.68
N VAL A 83 5.29 3.17 8.62
CA VAL A 83 6.01 3.15 7.34
C VAL A 83 5.11 3.73 6.26
N ARG A 84 5.63 4.69 5.49
CA ARG A 84 4.94 5.27 4.33
C ARG A 84 5.43 4.60 3.05
N PHE A 85 4.50 4.23 2.19
CA PHE A 85 4.73 3.76 0.83
C PHE A 85 4.18 4.80 -0.16
N PRO A 86 4.75 4.91 -1.37
CA PRO A 86 4.32 5.88 -2.36
C PRO A 86 2.89 5.63 -2.85
N ASP A 87 2.50 4.36 -2.95
CA ASP A 87 1.17 3.93 -3.36
C ASP A 87 0.81 2.54 -2.80
N ALA A 88 -0.43 2.11 -3.08
CA ALA A 88 -0.92 0.81 -2.66
C ALA A 88 -0.19 -0.37 -3.33
N ALA A 89 0.24 -0.24 -4.58
CA ALA A 89 0.91 -1.32 -5.30
C ALA A 89 2.28 -1.63 -4.67
N SER A 90 3.07 -0.59 -4.35
CA SER A 90 4.32 -0.72 -3.60
C SER A 90 4.11 -1.34 -2.22
N SER A 91 3.07 -0.91 -1.51
CA SER A 91 2.71 -1.48 -0.19
C SER A 91 2.37 -2.98 -0.28
N TRP A 92 1.60 -3.39 -1.28
CA TRP A 92 1.23 -4.79 -1.49
C TRP A 92 2.40 -5.65 -1.97
N ALA A 93 3.21 -5.14 -2.89
CA ALA A 93 4.43 -5.80 -3.35
C ALA A 93 5.38 -6.06 -2.17
N HIS A 94 5.55 -5.07 -1.28
CA HIS A 94 6.31 -5.25 -0.04
C HIS A 94 5.70 -6.33 0.87
N TYR A 95 4.37 -6.40 1.01
CA TYR A 95 3.75 -7.42 1.87
C TYR A 95 3.95 -8.85 1.30
N GLY A 96 3.90 -9.00 -0.02
CA GLY A 96 4.08 -10.28 -0.71
C GLY A 96 5.54 -10.66 -0.98
N ASP A 97 6.51 -9.88 -0.52
CA ASP A 97 7.92 -10.10 -0.83
C ASP A 97 8.41 -11.48 -0.34
N PRO A 98 8.94 -12.35 -1.23
CA PRO A 98 9.35 -13.70 -0.87
C PRO A 98 10.42 -13.76 0.22
N GLU A 99 11.35 -12.82 0.25
CA GLU A 99 12.43 -12.78 1.24
C GLU A 99 11.87 -12.46 2.62
N ILE A 100 10.90 -11.54 2.70
CA ILE A 100 10.20 -11.25 3.95
C ILE A 100 9.39 -12.46 4.42
N GLN A 101 8.67 -13.12 3.51
CA GLN A 101 7.86 -14.29 3.89
C GLN A 101 8.74 -15.43 4.39
N GLN A 102 9.92 -15.64 3.79
CA GLN A 102 10.93 -16.57 4.29
C GLN A 102 11.46 -16.15 5.66
N ALA A 103 11.77 -14.87 5.86
CA ALA A 103 12.22 -14.36 7.15
C ALA A 103 11.16 -14.52 8.26
N VAL A 104 9.88 -14.31 7.94
CA VAL A 104 8.75 -14.55 8.86
C VAL A 104 8.65 -16.04 9.21
N ALA A 105 8.82 -16.92 8.23
CA ALA A 105 8.80 -18.36 8.47
C ALA A 105 9.99 -18.82 9.32
N ALA A 106 11.18 -18.26 9.09
CA ALA A 106 12.39 -18.55 9.87
C ALA A 106 12.28 -18.04 11.32
N ALA A 107 11.69 -16.87 11.53
CA ALA A 107 11.48 -16.26 12.84
C ALA A 107 10.15 -16.67 13.50
N LYS A 108 9.56 -17.79 13.07
CA LYS A 108 8.26 -18.25 13.56
C LYS A 108 8.34 -18.51 15.06
N GLY A 109 7.50 -17.81 15.83
CA GLY A 109 7.45 -17.91 17.29
C GLY A 109 8.33 -16.87 18.02
N SER A 110 9.26 -16.22 17.34
CA SER A 110 10.11 -15.18 17.96
C SER A 110 9.37 -13.87 18.21
N PHE A 111 8.26 -13.62 17.50
CA PHE A 111 7.42 -12.45 17.73
C PHE A 111 5.98 -12.68 17.24
N THR A 112 5.07 -11.82 17.71
CA THR A 112 3.73 -11.64 17.14
C THR A 112 3.64 -10.28 16.48
N ARG A 113 2.95 -10.18 15.33
CA ARG A 113 2.80 -8.90 14.62
C ARG A 113 1.37 -8.66 14.15
N ASP A 114 0.96 -7.41 14.26
CA ASP A 114 -0.23 -6.86 13.61
C ASP A 114 0.23 -5.83 12.58
N VAL A 115 -0.28 -5.92 11.35
CA VAL A 115 0.02 -4.97 10.28
C VAL A 115 -1.29 -4.43 9.75
N VAL A 116 -1.46 -3.12 9.83
CA VAL A 116 -2.61 -2.42 9.24
C VAL A 116 -2.06 -1.47 8.18
N ALA A 117 -2.57 -1.55 6.95
CA ALA A 117 -2.26 -0.63 5.87
C ALA A 117 -3.46 0.30 5.63
N LEU A 118 -3.20 1.60 5.58
CA LEU A 118 -4.20 2.65 5.42
C LEU A 118 -3.83 3.50 4.21
N GLU A 119 -4.77 3.72 3.30
CA GLU A 119 -4.61 4.72 2.25
C GLU A 119 -4.73 6.12 2.85
N GLY A 120 -3.84 7.03 2.45
CA GLY A 120 -3.87 8.42 2.90
C GLY A 120 -5.14 9.13 2.47
N GLY A 121 -5.76 9.88 3.38
CA GLY A 121 -6.86 10.77 3.07
C GLY A 121 -6.40 12.02 2.33
N SER A 122 -7.27 12.56 1.48
CA SER A 122 -7.11 13.85 0.79
C SER A 122 -7.54 15.04 1.64
#